data_AF-A0A932T416-F1
#
_entry.id   AF-A0A932T416-F1
#
_cell.length_a   1.000
_cell.length_b   1.000
_cell.length_c   1.000
_cell.angle_alpha   90.00
_cell.angle_beta   90.00
_cell.angle_gamma   90.00
#
_symmetry.space_group_name_H-M   'P 1'
#
loop_
_entity.id
_entity.type
_entity.pdbx_description
1 polymer ?
#
loop_
_entity_poly.entity_id
_entity_poly.type
_entity_poly.pdbx_seq_one_letter_code
_entity_poly.pdbx_strand_id
1 'polypeptide(L)'
;MNPAVRIKLCVMMFLQYAIWGSWAVSMGGYLGGTLGFSGGEIGAIYATTAIAAMISPLYIGFLADRLFATEKMIAVLHLVGAGLLIAAAIITDFQTLRAIMVAYAICYMPTLALTNSISFANITDPEREFPGIRVFGTWGWIVAGWIVGFVFGNPDFTKLLPEAIAHGNAPVFLAAILSALLGLFSFALPHTPPRARQPAEAADSPASQIGRASVLELLQDPTFLVFVVCSFLVCIPLSFYYGFANVFLTEIDAPYPTALQTIGQLSEVGFMAAMPFFIARLGVKKMLAVGMLAWVARYFCFGSLQFPLIVFGLFLHGVCYDFFFVASQIYVDSRASANQRASAQSFIAFVTMGLGMFVGAYVGGEIVDLYPPELLVKASVKASENASPESRNVVLPNWDQTGETGIAKELGLTKESQFSLEQLPESYVETDAATKGSRTFAKADLVATLKQADRDNDGKISREEWRVAQRKDWFHIWLWPALAALVTCGLFWVGFKAPSTTTEKLEAAADGTSGSWEEP
;
A
#
# COMPACT_ATOMS: atom_id res chain seq x y z
N MET A 1 -7.77 -10.00 -31.30
CA MET A 1 -6.41 -10.42 -30.89
C MET A 1 -6.21 -11.95 -30.96
N ASN A 2 -4.98 -12.40 -31.22
CA ASN A 2 -4.58 -13.82 -31.14
C ASN A 2 -4.75 -14.36 -29.70
N PRO A 3 -5.47 -15.47 -29.46
CA PRO A 3 -5.70 -16.02 -28.12
C PRO A 3 -4.41 -16.28 -27.32
N ALA A 4 -3.33 -16.70 -27.98
CA ALA A 4 -2.05 -16.95 -27.33
C ALA A 4 -1.41 -15.64 -26.82
N VAL A 5 -1.53 -14.54 -27.56
CA VAL A 5 -1.06 -13.22 -27.12
C VAL A 5 -1.88 -12.76 -25.92
N ARG A 6 -3.21 -12.91 -25.98
CA ARG A 6 -4.10 -12.56 -24.86
C ARG A 6 -3.70 -13.27 -23.57
N ILE A 7 -3.50 -14.58 -23.63
CA ILE A 7 -3.08 -15.38 -22.46
C ILE A 7 -1.75 -14.87 -21.91
N LYS A 8 -0.76 -14.60 -22.77
CA LYS A 8 0.53 -14.06 -22.33
C LYS A 8 0.40 -12.74 -21.59
N LEU A 9 -0.43 -11.82 -22.10
CA LEU A 9 -0.68 -10.52 -21.45
C LEU A 9 -1.42 -10.68 -20.11
N CYS A 10 -2.39 -11.59 -20.04
CA CYS A 10 -3.09 -11.91 -18.78
C CYS A 10 -2.12 -12.49 -17.73
N VAL A 11 -1.26 -13.43 -18.11
CA VAL A 11 -0.24 -14.02 -17.21
C VAL A 11 0.75 -12.96 -16.75
N MET A 12 1.22 -12.10 -17.65
CA MET A 12 2.09 -10.96 -17.31
C MET A 12 1.44 -10.05 -16.27
N MET A 13 0.19 -9.63 -16.50
CA MET A 13 -0.54 -8.78 -15.54
C MET A 13 -0.73 -9.49 -14.20
N PHE A 14 -1.12 -10.76 -14.21
CA PHE A 14 -1.28 -11.54 -12.99
C PHE A 14 0.02 -11.57 -12.17
N LEU A 15 1.13 -11.96 -12.79
CA LEU A 15 2.42 -12.04 -12.10
C LEU A 15 2.90 -10.68 -11.62
N GLN A 16 2.78 -9.64 -12.45
CA GLN A 16 3.21 -8.27 -12.11
C GLN A 16 2.61 -7.82 -10.77
N TYR A 17 1.29 -7.93 -10.62
CA TYR A 17 0.62 -7.46 -9.41
C TYR A 17 0.65 -8.51 -8.28
N ALA A 18 0.80 -9.80 -8.57
CA ALA A 18 1.04 -10.82 -7.56
C ALA A 18 2.38 -10.61 -6.85
N ILE A 19 3.43 -10.17 -7.55
CA ILE A 19 4.73 -9.81 -6.93
C ILE A 19 4.51 -8.74 -5.86
N TRP A 20 3.81 -7.66 -6.20
CA TRP A 20 3.59 -6.56 -5.26
C TRP A 20 2.66 -6.95 -4.12
N GLY A 21 1.55 -7.63 -4.43
CA GLY A 21 0.60 -8.12 -3.43
C GLY A 21 1.19 -9.14 -2.46
N SER A 22 2.22 -9.88 -2.87
CA SER A 22 2.90 -10.86 -2.01
C SER A 22 3.58 -10.21 -0.81
N TRP A 23 4.17 -9.02 -0.97
CA TRP A 23 4.92 -8.40 0.12
C TRP A 23 4.26 -7.12 0.65
N ALA A 24 3.65 -6.28 -0.19
CA ALA A 24 3.24 -4.93 0.22
C ALA A 24 2.18 -4.90 1.32
N VAL A 25 1.29 -5.90 1.37
CA VAL A 25 0.21 -5.94 2.37
C VAL A 25 0.74 -6.47 3.71
N SER A 26 1.63 -7.46 3.71
CA SER A 26 2.14 -8.11 4.92
C SER A 26 3.42 -7.49 5.47
N MET A 27 4.12 -6.67 4.68
CA MET A 27 5.43 -6.11 5.03
C MET A 27 5.41 -5.34 6.35
N GLY A 28 4.42 -4.47 6.58
CA GLY A 28 4.32 -3.74 7.85
C GLY A 28 4.26 -4.67 9.06
N GLY A 29 3.47 -5.75 8.98
CA GLY A 29 3.37 -6.75 10.05
C GLY A 29 4.69 -7.51 10.27
N TYR A 30 5.42 -7.83 9.21
CA TYR A 30 6.75 -8.44 9.30
C TYR A 30 7.79 -7.49 9.91
N LEU A 31 7.87 -6.25 9.43
CA LEU A 31 8.83 -5.24 9.89
C LEU A 31 8.62 -4.90 11.37
N GLY A 32 7.38 -4.62 11.78
CA GLY A 32 7.07 -4.25 13.16
C GLY A 32 6.99 -5.45 14.11
N GLY A 33 6.36 -6.53 13.66
CA GLY A 33 6.10 -7.71 14.50
C GLY A 33 7.29 -8.64 14.64
N THR A 34 8.02 -8.90 13.54
CA THR A 34 9.16 -9.83 13.55
C THR A 34 10.49 -9.11 13.70
N LEU A 35 10.74 -8.03 12.95
CA LEU A 35 12.02 -7.32 13.01
C LEU A 35 12.06 -6.23 14.09
N GLY A 36 10.92 -5.90 14.70
CA GLY A 36 10.84 -4.92 15.78
C GLY A 36 11.11 -3.48 15.34
N PHE A 37 10.92 -3.16 14.06
CA PHE A 37 11.10 -1.81 13.53
C PHE A 37 10.02 -0.86 14.09
N SER A 38 10.44 0.37 14.36
CA SER A 38 9.56 1.47 14.73
C SER A 38 8.58 1.85 13.61
N GLY A 39 7.51 2.57 13.95
CA GLY A 39 6.58 3.11 12.97
C GLY A 39 7.28 3.97 11.92
N GLY A 40 8.20 4.83 12.32
CA GLY A 40 9.02 5.65 11.42
C GLY A 40 9.85 4.82 10.44
N GLU A 41 10.46 3.72 10.91
CA GLU A 41 11.22 2.80 10.06
C GLU A 41 10.33 2.04 9.06
N ILE A 42 9.16 1.56 9.51
CA ILE A 42 8.15 0.97 8.61
C ILE A 42 7.74 1.98 7.54
N GLY A 43 7.40 3.21 7.94
CA GLY A 43 7.06 4.30 7.04
C GLY A 43 8.16 4.57 6.01
N ALA A 44 9.43 4.60 6.43
CA ALA A 44 10.57 4.79 5.54
C ALA A 44 10.74 3.66 4.50
N ILE A 45 10.41 2.40 4.86
CA ILE A 45 10.41 1.29 3.90
C ILE A 45 9.27 1.45 2.88
N TYR A 46 8.06 1.79 3.32
CA TYR A 46 6.93 2.01 2.39
C TYR A 46 7.18 3.21 1.46
N ALA A 47 7.85 4.26 1.95
CA ALA A 47 8.23 5.42 1.17
C ALA A 47 9.17 5.10 -0.03
N THR A 48 9.88 3.97 -0.01
CA THR A 48 10.78 3.56 -1.11
C THR A 48 10.05 3.45 -2.45
N THR A 49 8.81 2.94 -2.43
CA THR A 49 7.95 2.84 -3.60
C THR A 49 7.58 4.20 -4.18
N ALA A 50 7.28 5.16 -3.31
CA ALA A 50 6.96 6.54 -3.68
C ALA A 50 8.18 7.28 -4.24
N ILE A 51 9.38 7.08 -3.65
CA ILE A 51 10.64 7.60 -4.20
C ILE A 51 10.84 7.09 -5.63
N ALA A 52 10.70 5.79 -5.83
CA ALA A 52 10.86 5.20 -7.14
C ALA A 52 9.77 5.68 -8.13
N ALA A 53 8.52 5.86 -7.69
CA ALA A 53 7.45 6.40 -8.53
C ALA A 53 7.73 7.84 -9.00
N MET A 54 8.44 8.65 -8.20
CA MET A 54 8.86 9.99 -8.59
C MET A 54 10.01 9.99 -9.60
N ILE A 55 10.94 9.05 -9.48
CA ILE A 55 12.17 8.99 -10.30
C ILE A 55 11.95 8.21 -11.60
N SER A 56 11.20 7.12 -11.54
CA SER A 56 11.06 6.12 -12.60
C SER A 56 10.59 6.69 -13.96
N PRO A 57 9.58 7.58 -14.02
CA PRO A 57 9.15 8.19 -15.28
C PRO A 57 10.24 9.00 -15.99
N LEU A 58 11.20 9.57 -15.25
CA LEU A 58 12.24 10.44 -15.80
C LEU A 58 13.38 9.67 -16.47
N TYR A 59 13.74 8.50 -15.95
CA TYR A 59 14.93 7.75 -16.40
C TYR A 59 14.57 6.44 -17.09
N ILE A 60 13.73 5.61 -16.47
CA ILE A 60 13.49 4.26 -16.95
C ILE A 60 12.51 4.27 -18.13
N GLY A 61 11.50 5.15 -18.10
CA GLY A 61 10.63 5.40 -19.25
C GLY A 61 11.43 5.86 -20.47
N PHE A 62 12.38 6.78 -20.27
CA PHE A 62 13.27 7.26 -21.33
C PHE A 62 14.15 6.15 -21.93
N LEU A 63 14.73 5.29 -21.09
CA LEU A 63 15.57 4.17 -21.54
C LEU A 63 14.75 3.14 -22.35
N ALA A 64 13.53 2.82 -21.90
CA ALA A 64 12.63 1.92 -22.60
C ALA A 64 12.21 2.45 -23.98
N ASP A 65 11.94 3.75 -24.07
CA ASP A 65 11.47 4.36 -25.32
C ASP A 65 12.56 4.46 -26.38
N ARG A 66 13.85 4.42 -25.99
CA ARG A 66 14.97 4.70 -26.91
C ARG A 66 15.95 3.55 -27.14
N LEU A 67 16.23 2.73 -26.13
CA LEU A 67 17.44 1.89 -26.15
C LEU A 67 17.15 0.38 -26.21
N PHE A 68 16.10 -0.09 -25.53
CA PHE A 68 15.86 -1.52 -25.35
C PHE A 68 14.43 -1.93 -25.71
N ALA A 69 14.25 -3.17 -26.15
CA ALA A 69 12.92 -3.72 -26.31
C ALA A 69 12.26 -3.91 -24.93
N THR A 70 10.97 -3.56 -24.84
CA THR A 70 10.27 -3.43 -23.56
C THR A 70 10.27 -4.74 -22.78
N GLU A 71 10.08 -5.87 -23.47
CA GLU A 71 10.07 -7.19 -22.86
C GLU A 71 11.42 -7.59 -22.26
N LYS A 72 12.53 -7.21 -22.92
CA LYS A 72 13.89 -7.49 -22.42
C LYS A 72 14.21 -6.61 -21.21
N MET A 73 13.71 -5.38 -21.21
CA MET A 73 13.89 -4.48 -20.08
C MET A 73 13.16 -4.99 -18.84
N ILE A 74 11.89 -5.38 -18.98
CA ILE A 74 11.12 -6.03 -17.90
C ILE A 74 11.84 -7.29 -17.41
N ALA A 75 12.37 -8.11 -18.32
CA ALA A 75 13.14 -9.29 -17.96
C ALA A 75 14.31 -8.98 -17.02
N VAL A 76 15.17 -8.02 -17.40
CA VAL A 76 16.34 -7.62 -16.59
C VAL A 76 15.89 -7.01 -15.26
N LEU A 77 14.93 -6.09 -15.27
CA LEU A 77 14.46 -5.41 -14.06
C LEU A 77 13.88 -6.39 -13.04
N HIS A 78 13.12 -7.39 -13.49
CA HIS A 78 12.54 -8.40 -12.60
C HIS A 78 13.54 -9.46 -12.13
N LEU A 79 14.54 -9.83 -12.94
CA LEU A 79 15.60 -10.74 -12.52
C LEU A 79 16.52 -10.08 -11.48
N VAL A 80 16.91 -8.83 -11.71
CA VAL A 80 17.65 -8.04 -10.70
C VAL A 80 16.79 -7.83 -9.46
N GLY A 81 15.51 -7.47 -9.65
CA GLY A 81 14.54 -7.31 -8.57
C GLY A 81 14.35 -8.58 -7.74
N ALA A 82 14.40 -9.77 -8.35
CA ALA A 82 14.34 -11.04 -7.62
C ALA A 82 15.55 -11.23 -6.70
N GLY A 83 16.76 -10.92 -7.16
CA GLY A 83 17.96 -10.95 -6.33
C GLY A 83 17.90 -9.97 -5.16
N LEU A 84 17.38 -8.75 -5.40
CA LEU A 84 17.19 -7.74 -4.36
C LEU A 84 16.13 -8.16 -3.34
N LEU A 85 15.04 -8.81 -3.77
CA LEU A 85 14.02 -9.34 -2.86
C LEU A 85 14.53 -10.51 -2.01
N ILE A 86 15.37 -11.39 -2.56
CA ILE A 86 16.05 -12.42 -1.76
C ILE A 86 16.93 -11.76 -0.70
N ALA A 87 17.70 -10.74 -1.06
CA ALA A 87 18.51 -9.99 -0.10
C ALA A 87 17.62 -9.32 0.96
N ALA A 88 16.52 -8.67 0.57
CA ALA A 88 15.57 -8.04 1.48
C ALA A 88 14.91 -9.03 2.46
N ALA A 89 14.71 -10.28 2.06
CA ALA A 89 14.14 -11.32 2.91
C ALA A 89 15.11 -11.81 4.00
N ILE A 90 16.42 -11.61 3.83
CA ILE A 90 17.47 -12.12 4.72
C ILE A 90 18.04 -11.01 5.61
N ILE A 91 18.10 -9.77 5.12
CA ILE A 91 18.63 -8.63 5.86
C ILE A 91 17.63 -8.16 6.92
N THR A 92 18.09 -8.11 8.17
CA THR A 92 17.30 -7.66 9.33
C THR A 92 17.68 -6.25 9.80
N ASP A 93 18.82 -5.71 9.35
CA ASP A 93 19.25 -4.34 9.65
C ASP A 93 18.44 -3.30 8.86
N PHE A 94 17.91 -2.29 9.55
CA PHE A 94 17.04 -1.28 8.95
C PHE A 94 17.70 -0.51 7.81
N GLN A 95 18.90 0.05 8.01
CA GLN A 95 19.52 0.93 7.01
C GLN A 95 19.86 0.15 5.73
N THR A 96 20.38 -1.06 5.90
CA THR A 96 20.70 -1.95 4.78
C THR A 96 19.44 -2.41 4.06
N LEU A 97 18.40 -2.84 4.80
CA LEU A 97 17.13 -3.24 4.20
C LEU A 97 16.48 -2.09 3.43
N ARG A 98 16.48 -0.88 3.99
CA ARG A 98 15.97 0.32 3.32
C ARG A 98 16.70 0.60 2.00
N ALA A 99 18.04 0.53 1.98
CA ALA A 99 18.81 0.73 0.77
C ALA A 99 18.47 -0.31 -0.31
N ILE A 100 18.33 -1.58 0.08
CA ILE A 100 17.92 -2.66 -0.83
C ILE A 100 16.50 -2.42 -1.35
N MET A 101 15.57 -2.01 -0.50
CA MET A 101 14.18 -1.74 -0.90
C MET A 101 14.08 -0.54 -1.84
N VAL A 102 14.90 0.50 -1.68
CA VAL A 102 15.00 1.60 -2.67
C VAL A 102 15.49 1.07 -4.01
N ALA A 103 16.57 0.28 -4.02
CA ALA A 103 17.10 -0.31 -5.26
C ALA A 103 16.05 -1.19 -5.95
N TYR A 104 15.35 -2.03 -5.19
CA TYR A 104 14.26 -2.87 -5.70
C TYR A 104 13.11 -2.02 -6.26
N ALA A 105 12.69 -0.97 -5.54
CA ALA A 105 11.60 -0.12 -5.98
C ALA A 105 11.92 0.58 -7.30
N ILE A 106 13.17 1.03 -7.50
CA ILE A 106 13.65 1.61 -8.77
C ILE A 106 13.57 0.59 -9.91
N CYS A 107 13.78 -0.70 -9.62
CA CYS A 107 13.60 -1.77 -10.61
C CYS A 107 12.12 -2.07 -10.89
N TYR A 108 11.28 -2.12 -9.85
CA TYR A 108 9.91 -2.62 -9.93
C TYR A 108 8.88 -1.57 -10.39
N MET A 109 8.91 -0.35 -9.84
CA MET A 109 7.93 0.69 -10.18
C MET A 109 7.81 1.01 -11.69
N PRO A 110 8.89 1.12 -12.48
CA PRO A 110 8.75 1.30 -13.93
C PRO A 110 8.01 0.17 -14.64
N THR A 111 8.10 -1.07 -14.15
CA THR A 111 7.53 -2.22 -14.87
C THR A 111 6.01 -2.18 -14.91
N LEU A 112 5.36 -1.45 -13.99
CA LEU A 112 3.92 -1.16 -14.05
C LEU A 112 3.54 -0.42 -15.35
N ALA A 113 4.32 0.59 -15.75
CA ALA A 113 4.07 1.31 -17.00
C ALA A 113 4.50 0.48 -18.22
N LEU A 114 5.64 -0.23 -18.14
CA LEU A 114 6.16 -1.04 -19.24
C LEU A 114 5.24 -2.22 -19.61
N THR A 115 4.63 -2.88 -18.62
CA THR A 115 3.65 -3.96 -18.86
C THR A 115 2.38 -3.46 -19.53
N ASN A 116 1.92 -2.25 -19.18
CA ASN A 116 0.85 -1.57 -19.91
C ASN A 116 1.27 -1.26 -21.35
N SER A 117 2.49 -0.76 -21.57
CA SER A 117 3.02 -0.49 -22.92
C SER A 117 3.08 -1.74 -23.80
N ILE A 118 3.53 -2.89 -23.28
CA ILE A 118 3.49 -4.16 -24.02
C ILE A 118 2.06 -4.53 -24.39
N SER A 119 1.13 -4.35 -23.47
CA SER A 119 -0.28 -4.69 -23.71
C SER A 119 -0.86 -3.80 -24.83
N PHE A 120 -0.67 -2.48 -24.74
CA PHE A 120 -1.15 -1.53 -25.75
C PHE A 120 -0.51 -1.73 -27.13
N ALA A 121 0.75 -2.15 -27.20
CA ALA A 121 1.42 -2.46 -28.46
C ALA A 121 0.88 -3.73 -29.15
N ASN A 122 0.11 -4.57 -28.45
CA ASN A 122 -0.30 -5.89 -28.92
C ASN A 122 -1.81 -6.12 -28.94
N ILE A 123 -2.60 -5.08 -28.68
CA ILE A 123 -4.07 -5.10 -28.77
C ILE A 123 -4.55 -4.14 -29.85
N THR A 124 -5.71 -4.45 -30.42
CA THR A 124 -6.29 -3.68 -31.54
C THR A 124 -7.33 -2.66 -31.07
N ASP A 125 -8.11 -3.02 -30.05
CA ASP A 125 -9.12 -2.16 -29.44
C ASP A 125 -8.81 -2.05 -27.94
N PRO A 126 -8.05 -1.02 -27.53
CA PRO A 126 -7.67 -0.84 -26.13
C PRO A 126 -8.85 -0.75 -25.17
N GLU A 127 -9.93 -0.08 -25.55
CA GLU A 127 -11.10 0.12 -24.69
C GLU A 127 -11.83 -1.19 -24.39
N ARG A 128 -11.90 -2.11 -25.36
CA ARG A 128 -12.57 -3.40 -25.20
C ARG A 128 -11.65 -4.50 -24.68
N GLU A 129 -10.39 -4.53 -25.10
CA GLU A 129 -9.48 -5.66 -24.85
C GLU A 129 -8.66 -5.47 -23.56
N PHE A 130 -8.21 -4.25 -23.26
CA PHE A 130 -7.30 -3.99 -22.14
C PHE A 130 -7.94 -4.23 -20.76
N PRO A 131 -9.20 -3.80 -20.48
CA PRO A 131 -9.81 -4.03 -19.16
C PRO A 131 -9.84 -5.51 -18.77
N GLY A 132 -10.16 -6.39 -19.73
CA GLY A 132 -10.19 -7.85 -19.53
C GLY A 132 -8.81 -8.48 -19.35
N ILE A 133 -7.73 -7.81 -19.78
CA ILE A 133 -6.35 -8.20 -19.50
C ILE A 133 -5.93 -7.68 -18.13
N ARG A 134 -6.22 -6.41 -17.84
CA ARG A 134 -5.79 -5.71 -16.62
C ARG A 134 -6.42 -6.27 -15.35
N VAL A 135 -7.64 -6.82 -15.41
CA VAL A 135 -8.31 -7.46 -14.26
C VAL A 135 -7.50 -8.63 -13.69
N PHE A 136 -6.69 -9.32 -14.51
CA PHE A 136 -5.80 -10.37 -14.03
C PHE A 136 -4.75 -9.84 -13.06
N GLY A 137 -4.37 -8.56 -13.15
CA GLY A 137 -3.51 -7.93 -12.15
C GLY A 137 -4.18 -7.85 -10.78
N THR A 138 -5.45 -7.44 -10.73
CA THR A 138 -6.20 -7.42 -9.46
C THR A 138 -6.35 -8.82 -8.87
N TRP A 139 -6.61 -9.83 -9.72
CA TRP A 139 -6.59 -11.23 -9.29
C TRP A 139 -5.22 -11.69 -8.80
N GLY A 140 -4.13 -11.26 -9.43
CA GLY A 140 -2.77 -11.54 -8.98
C GLY A 140 -2.53 -11.02 -7.56
N TRP A 141 -2.95 -9.78 -7.28
CA TRP A 141 -2.89 -9.19 -5.95
C TRP A 141 -3.71 -9.97 -4.92
N ILE A 142 -4.97 -10.30 -5.23
CA ILE A 142 -5.87 -11.03 -4.33
C ILE A 142 -5.33 -12.43 -4.02
N VAL A 143 -4.93 -13.18 -5.05
CA VAL A 143 -4.41 -14.55 -4.89
C VAL A 143 -3.11 -14.54 -4.09
N ALA A 144 -2.21 -13.58 -4.32
CA ALA A 144 -1.01 -13.42 -3.49
C ALA A 144 -1.38 -13.16 -2.03
N GLY A 145 -2.35 -12.27 -1.77
CA GLY A 145 -2.85 -12.00 -0.43
C GLY A 145 -3.46 -13.23 0.26
N TRP A 146 -4.14 -14.11 -0.50
CA TRP A 146 -4.68 -15.37 0.01
C TRP A 146 -3.60 -16.41 0.29
N ILE A 147 -2.59 -16.54 -0.57
CA ILE A 147 -1.44 -17.43 -0.31
C ILE A 147 -0.74 -16.96 0.97
N VAL A 148 -0.44 -15.67 1.09
CA VAL A 148 0.23 -15.14 2.28
C VAL A 148 -0.64 -15.29 3.53
N GLY A 149 -1.93 -14.95 3.45
CA GLY A 149 -2.83 -15.02 4.60
C GLY A 149 -3.14 -16.45 5.04
N PHE A 150 -3.58 -17.32 4.13
CA PHE A 150 -4.07 -18.66 4.48
C PHE A 150 -2.99 -19.75 4.49
N VAL A 151 -1.96 -19.63 3.65
CA VAL A 151 -0.89 -20.63 3.55
C VAL A 151 0.27 -20.26 4.47
N PHE A 152 0.88 -19.09 4.30
CA PHE A 152 1.98 -18.67 5.19
C PHE A 152 1.51 -18.20 6.56
N GLY A 153 0.26 -17.79 6.71
CA GLY A 153 -0.34 -17.54 8.02
C GLY A 153 -0.70 -18.82 8.80
N ASN A 154 -0.61 -20.00 8.18
CA ASN A 154 -0.83 -21.27 8.86
C ASN A 154 0.47 -21.73 9.57
N PRO A 155 0.48 -21.87 10.91
CA PRO A 155 1.65 -22.30 11.66
C PRO A 155 2.14 -23.71 11.26
N ASP A 156 1.22 -24.63 10.99
CA ASP A 156 1.56 -26.02 10.63
C ASP A 156 2.27 -26.08 9.29
N PHE A 157 1.86 -25.24 8.33
CA PHE A 157 2.56 -25.13 7.05
C PHE A 157 3.92 -24.45 7.22
N THR A 158 3.99 -23.37 7.99
CA THR A 158 5.23 -22.59 8.18
C THR A 158 6.31 -23.40 8.90
N LYS A 159 5.94 -24.33 9.78
CA LYS A 159 6.86 -25.30 10.41
C LYS A 159 7.53 -26.24 9.40
N LEU A 160 6.93 -26.47 8.23
CA LEU A 160 7.51 -27.31 7.17
C LEU A 160 8.50 -26.54 6.30
N LEU A 161 8.50 -25.21 6.37
CA LEU A 161 9.44 -24.39 5.61
C LEU A 161 10.83 -24.43 6.24
N PRO A 162 11.90 -24.28 5.42
CA PRO A 162 13.24 -24.06 5.96
C PRO A 162 13.24 -22.89 6.93
N GLU A 163 14.03 -22.98 8.00
CA GLU A 163 14.14 -21.94 9.03
C GLU A 163 14.39 -20.55 8.40
N ALA A 164 15.25 -20.48 7.37
CA ALA A 164 15.53 -19.25 6.62
C ALA A 164 14.30 -18.54 6.01
N ILE A 165 13.17 -19.25 5.82
CA ILE A 165 11.94 -18.77 5.15
C ILE A 165 10.76 -18.71 6.13
N ALA A 166 10.89 -19.26 7.34
CA ALA A 166 9.80 -19.42 8.29
C ALA A 166 9.58 -18.20 9.22
N HIS A 167 10.50 -17.24 9.25
CA HIS A 167 10.48 -16.10 10.18
C HIS A 167 9.68 -14.91 9.64
N GLY A 168 8.46 -15.13 9.14
CA GLY A 168 7.61 -14.06 8.60
C GLY A 168 8.07 -13.41 7.29
N ASN A 169 9.26 -13.78 6.78
CA ASN A 169 9.84 -13.31 5.52
C ASN A 169 9.41 -14.14 4.29
N ALA A 170 8.70 -15.26 4.47
CA ALA A 170 8.10 -16.06 3.40
C ALA A 170 7.39 -15.25 2.30
N PRO A 171 6.62 -14.17 2.61
CA PRO A 171 5.95 -13.37 1.59
C PRO A 171 6.94 -12.63 0.66
N VAL A 172 8.09 -12.22 1.18
CA VAL A 172 9.15 -11.55 0.40
C VAL A 172 9.87 -12.58 -0.51
N PHE A 173 10.09 -13.80 -0.02
CA PHE A 173 10.59 -14.90 -0.86
C PHE A 173 9.61 -15.28 -1.98
N LEU A 174 8.31 -15.33 -1.70
CA LEU A 174 7.29 -15.54 -2.73
C LEU A 174 7.36 -14.45 -3.80
N ALA A 175 7.48 -13.18 -3.39
CA ALA A 175 7.66 -12.07 -4.33
C ALA A 175 8.92 -12.24 -5.19
N ALA A 176 10.03 -12.70 -4.60
CA ALA A 176 11.26 -12.96 -5.34
C ALA A 176 11.10 -14.05 -6.40
N ILE A 177 10.45 -15.16 -6.04
CA ILE A 177 10.15 -16.27 -6.96
C ILE A 177 9.26 -15.78 -8.10
N LEU A 178 8.17 -15.09 -7.80
CA LEU A 178 7.26 -14.54 -8.81
C LEU A 178 7.97 -13.52 -9.71
N SER A 179 8.88 -12.71 -9.16
CA SER A 179 9.69 -11.77 -9.94
C SER A 179 10.64 -12.51 -10.88
N ALA A 180 11.33 -13.55 -10.41
CA ALA A 180 12.18 -14.36 -11.29
C ALA A 180 11.36 -15.03 -12.40
N LEU A 181 10.19 -15.58 -12.07
CA LEU A 181 9.28 -16.19 -13.04
C LEU A 181 8.82 -15.19 -14.09
N LEU A 182 8.38 -13.99 -13.69
CA LEU A 182 8.01 -12.94 -14.64
C LEU A 182 9.21 -12.47 -15.48
N GLY A 183 10.38 -12.35 -14.88
CA GLY A 183 11.61 -11.99 -15.56
C GLY A 183 11.97 -12.98 -16.67
N LEU A 184 11.91 -14.27 -16.40
CA LEU A 184 12.12 -15.33 -17.38
C LEU A 184 10.98 -15.40 -18.42
N PHE A 185 9.73 -15.29 -17.97
CA PHE A 185 8.56 -15.31 -18.84
C PHE A 185 8.52 -14.12 -19.81
N SER A 186 9.15 -13.00 -19.45
CA SER A 186 9.19 -11.79 -20.28
C SER A 186 9.85 -12.04 -21.65
N PHE A 187 10.78 -12.98 -21.76
CA PHE A 187 11.35 -13.37 -23.06
C PHE A 187 10.36 -14.08 -23.99
N ALA A 188 9.25 -14.61 -23.46
CA ALA A 188 8.18 -15.23 -24.24
C ALA A 188 7.09 -14.22 -24.65
N LEU A 189 7.14 -12.98 -24.14
CA LEU A 189 6.20 -11.92 -24.50
C LEU A 189 6.39 -11.47 -25.95
N PRO A 190 5.36 -10.86 -26.57
CA PRO A 190 5.49 -10.30 -27.91
C PRO A 190 6.62 -9.26 -27.98
N HIS A 191 7.44 -9.34 -29.03
CA HIS A 191 8.54 -8.42 -29.22
C HIS A 191 8.03 -6.99 -29.38
N THR A 192 8.46 -6.09 -28.48
CA THR A 192 7.99 -4.71 -28.44
C THR A 192 9.20 -3.78 -28.54
N PRO A 193 9.64 -3.43 -29.77
CA PRO A 193 10.85 -2.65 -30.00
C PRO A 193 10.70 -1.21 -29.50
N PRO A 194 11.81 -0.53 -29.14
CA PRO A 194 11.79 0.84 -28.64
C PRO A 194 11.17 1.78 -29.67
N ARG A 195 10.36 2.74 -29.20
CA ARG A 195 9.63 3.71 -30.03
C ARG A 195 10.54 4.47 -30.99
N ALA A 196 11.76 4.83 -30.57
CA ALA A 196 12.72 5.54 -31.41
C ALA A 196 13.21 4.75 -32.64
N ARG A 197 12.96 3.43 -32.72
CA ARG A 197 13.30 2.59 -33.88
C ARG A 197 12.09 2.24 -34.75
N GLN A 198 10.91 2.76 -34.43
CA GLN A 198 9.71 2.60 -35.27
C GLN A 198 9.70 3.66 -36.38
N PRO A 199 9.17 3.36 -37.59
CA PRO A 199 9.16 4.30 -38.72
C PRO A 199 8.53 5.66 -38.35
N ALA A 200 9.13 6.74 -38.85
CA ALA A 200 8.93 8.14 -38.44
C ALA A 200 7.55 8.76 -38.75
N GLU A 201 6.49 7.99 -38.95
CA GLU A 201 5.15 8.54 -39.20
C GLU A 201 4.49 9.14 -37.94
N ALA A 202 5.06 8.92 -36.75
CA ALA A 202 4.48 9.40 -35.48
C ALA A 202 5.43 10.22 -34.58
N ALA A 203 6.71 10.37 -34.92
CA ALA A 203 7.73 10.78 -33.94
C ALA A 203 8.24 12.22 -34.05
N ASP A 204 8.25 12.85 -35.23
CA ASP A 204 8.96 14.13 -35.40
C ASP A 204 8.27 15.09 -36.39
N SER A 205 7.13 15.66 -36.00
CA SER A 205 6.74 16.96 -36.57
C SER A 205 7.31 18.07 -35.67
N PRO A 206 7.97 19.11 -36.21
CA PRO A 206 8.37 20.29 -35.43
C PRO A 206 7.20 20.96 -34.68
N ALA A 207 5.96 20.76 -35.16
CA ALA A 207 4.74 21.17 -34.48
C ALA A 207 4.51 20.46 -33.12
N SER A 208 5.07 19.26 -32.91
CA SER A 208 4.98 18.51 -31.63
C SER A 208 5.87 19.08 -30.52
N GLN A 209 6.89 19.87 -30.88
CA GLN A 209 7.77 20.54 -29.92
C GLN A 209 7.30 21.97 -29.59
N ILE A 210 6.57 22.60 -30.51
CA ILE A 210 6.13 24.00 -30.42
C ILE A 210 4.83 24.17 -29.59
N GLY A 211 4.10 23.08 -29.30
CA GLY A 211 2.79 23.12 -28.64
C GLY A 211 2.67 22.48 -27.25
N ARG A 212 3.78 22.18 -26.55
CA ARG A 212 3.72 21.67 -25.17
C ARG A 212 3.44 22.80 -24.18
N ALA A 213 2.21 23.30 -24.21
CA ALA A 213 1.65 24.08 -23.11
C ALA A 213 1.96 23.33 -21.80
N SER A 214 2.66 23.98 -20.87
CA SER A 214 3.19 23.31 -19.69
C SER A 214 2.04 22.74 -18.87
N VAL A 215 2.19 21.54 -18.29
CA VAL A 215 1.20 21.02 -17.33
C VAL A 215 1.01 21.99 -16.16
N LEU A 216 2.02 22.83 -15.90
CA LEU A 216 2.00 23.90 -14.91
C LEU A 216 1.04 25.04 -15.27
N GLU A 217 0.70 25.23 -16.55
CA GLU A 217 -0.32 26.21 -16.96
C GLU A 217 -1.71 25.81 -16.44
N LEU A 218 -2.01 24.50 -16.35
CA LEU A 218 -3.26 24.04 -15.75
C LEU A 218 -3.39 24.44 -14.28
N LEU A 219 -2.26 24.62 -13.57
CA LEU A 219 -2.25 25.08 -12.18
C LEU A 219 -2.67 26.55 -12.03
N GLN A 220 -2.72 27.32 -13.13
CA GLN A 220 -3.24 28.69 -13.11
C GLN A 220 -4.77 28.72 -12.96
N ASP A 221 -5.49 27.63 -13.31
CA ASP A 221 -6.91 27.49 -12.97
C ASP A 221 -7.03 27.16 -11.47
N PRO A 222 -7.63 28.05 -10.65
CA PRO A 222 -7.79 27.81 -9.21
C PRO A 222 -8.53 26.50 -8.90
N THR A 223 -9.46 26.09 -9.76
CA THR A 223 -10.21 24.84 -9.58
C THR A 223 -9.31 23.63 -9.72
N PHE A 224 -8.44 23.66 -10.73
CA PHE A 224 -7.49 22.58 -10.99
C PHE A 224 -6.41 22.53 -9.92
N LEU A 225 -5.92 23.69 -9.46
CA LEU A 225 -4.98 23.77 -8.35
C LEU A 225 -5.58 23.18 -7.05
N VAL A 226 -6.81 23.55 -6.70
CA VAL A 226 -7.51 22.96 -5.54
C VAL A 226 -7.60 21.45 -5.68
N PHE A 227 -7.96 20.95 -6.87
CA PHE A 227 -7.99 19.52 -7.14
C PHE A 227 -6.63 18.85 -6.93
N VAL A 228 -5.54 19.42 -7.44
CA VAL A 228 -4.17 18.89 -7.27
C VAL A 228 -3.78 18.85 -5.79
N VAL A 229 -4.03 19.93 -5.05
CA VAL A 229 -3.72 20.01 -3.61
C VAL A 229 -4.54 18.99 -2.83
N CYS A 230 -5.85 18.89 -3.07
CA CYS A 230 -6.68 17.88 -2.43
C CYS A 230 -6.25 16.45 -2.80
N SER A 231 -5.81 16.22 -4.03
CA SER A 231 -5.31 14.91 -4.46
C SER A 231 -4.04 14.50 -3.72
N PHE A 232 -3.11 15.44 -3.56
CA PHE A 232 -1.94 15.24 -2.69
C PHE A 232 -2.35 14.91 -1.25
N LEU A 233 -3.24 15.71 -0.66
CA LEU A 233 -3.65 15.58 0.74
C LEU A 233 -4.39 14.25 1.01
N VAL A 234 -5.24 13.79 0.10
CA VAL A 234 -5.96 12.50 0.20
C VAL A 234 -5.01 11.30 0.20
N CYS A 235 -3.89 11.39 -0.52
CA CYS A 235 -2.91 10.31 -0.56
C CYS A 235 -2.13 10.14 0.75
N ILE A 236 -2.12 11.14 1.64
CA ILE A 236 -1.50 11.01 2.96
C ILE A 236 -2.25 9.97 3.80
N PRO A 237 -3.56 10.09 4.07
CA PRO A 237 -4.35 9.03 4.71
C PRO A 237 -4.24 7.67 4.02
N LEU A 238 -4.24 7.64 2.68
CA LEU A 238 -4.12 6.39 1.93
C LEU A 238 -2.83 5.64 2.29
N SER A 239 -1.72 6.35 2.50
CA SER A 239 -0.45 5.74 2.90
C SER A 239 -0.55 5.01 4.24
N PHE A 240 -1.34 5.50 5.21
CA PHE A 240 -1.56 4.81 6.49
C PHE A 240 -2.20 3.43 6.28
N TYR A 241 -3.14 3.33 5.34
CA TYR A 241 -3.79 2.07 5.03
C TYR A 241 -2.78 1.04 4.51
N TYR A 242 -1.91 1.44 3.57
CA TYR A 242 -0.91 0.53 3.02
C TYR A 242 0.18 0.13 4.03
N GLY A 243 0.65 1.08 4.85
CA GLY A 243 1.75 0.85 5.79
C GLY A 243 1.33 0.11 7.06
N PHE A 244 0.14 0.41 7.61
CA PHE A 244 -0.18 0.08 8.99
C PHE A 244 -1.48 -0.71 9.18
N ALA A 245 -2.34 -0.88 8.17
CA ALA A 245 -3.57 -1.65 8.34
C ALA A 245 -3.28 -3.12 8.70
N ASN A 246 -2.22 -3.72 8.15
CA ASN A 246 -1.84 -5.09 8.51
C ASN A 246 -1.32 -5.19 9.95
N VAL A 247 -0.51 -4.23 10.39
CA VAL A 247 -0.01 -4.13 11.77
C VAL A 247 -1.18 -4.04 12.73
N PHE A 248 -2.10 -3.11 12.46
CA PHE A 248 -3.34 -2.94 13.21
C PHE A 248 -4.16 -4.23 13.32
N LEU A 249 -4.45 -4.88 12.18
CA LEU A 249 -5.23 -6.11 12.15
C LEU A 249 -4.54 -7.25 12.92
N THR A 250 -3.22 -7.31 12.87
CA THR A 250 -2.44 -8.30 13.63
C THR A 250 -2.49 -8.02 15.13
N GLU A 251 -2.36 -6.76 15.54
CA GLU A 251 -2.41 -6.36 16.95
C GLU A 251 -3.77 -6.64 17.61
N ILE A 252 -4.87 -6.54 16.86
CA ILE A 252 -6.21 -6.87 17.37
C ILE A 252 -6.60 -8.35 17.22
N ASP A 253 -5.66 -9.22 16.82
CA ASP A 253 -5.90 -10.66 16.56
C ASP A 253 -6.99 -10.91 15.49
N ALA A 254 -7.09 -10.06 14.47
CA ALA A 254 -7.98 -10.31 13.35
C ALA A 254 -7.56 -11.60 12.60
N PRO A 255 -8.52 -12.42 12.13
CA PRO A 255 -8.20 -13.64 11.41
C PRO A 255 -7.56 -13.31 10.05
N TYR A 256 -6.45 -13.98 9.75
CA TYR A 256 -5.72 -13.89 8.49
C TYR A 256 -5.56 -12.45 7.96
N PRO A 257 -4.88 -11.53 8.68
CA PRO A 257 -4.87 -10.09 8.40
C PRO A 257 -4.60 -9.71 6.93
N THR A 258 -3.67 -10.41 6.28
CA THR A 258 -3.32 -10.18 4.87
C THR A 258 -4.44 -10.60 3.92
N ALA A 259 -5.06 -11.76 4.13
CA ALA A 259 -6.20 -12.20 3.32
C ALA A 259 -7.43 -11.34 3.57
N LEU A 260 -7.66 -10.91 4.82
CA LEU A 260 -8.79 -10.07 5.20
C LEU A 260 -8.77 -8.72 4.44
N GLN A 261 -7.59 -8.13 4.24
CA GLN A 261 -7.46 -6.88 3.46
C GLN A 261 -7.82 -7.02 1.98
N THR A 262 -7.85 -8.24 1.41
CA THR A 262 -8.27 -8.46 0.02
C THR A 262 -9.76 -8.15 -0.21
N ILE A 263 -10.56 -8.04 0.86
CA ILE A 263 -11.93 -7.48 0.79
C ILE A 263 -11.91 -6.12 0.09
N GLY A 264 -10.87 -5.33 0.31
CA GLY A 264 -10.70 -4.05 -0.36
C GLY A 264 -10.59 -4.18 -1.87
N GLN A 265 -9.71 -5.04 -2.39
CA GLN A 265 -9.59 -5.27 -3.83
C GLN A 265 -10.85 -5.93 -4.44
N LEU A 266 -11.54 -6.80 -3.71
CA LEU A 266 -12.82 -7.36 -4.15
C LEU A 266 -13.89 -6.27 -4.29
N SER A 267 -13.94 -5.34 -3.34
CA SER A 267 -14.84 -4.18 -3.42
C SER A 267 -14.51 -3.26 -4.59
N GLU A 268 -13.23 -3.01 -4.86
CA GLU A 268 -12.74 -2.21 -6.00
C GLU A 268 -13.24 -2.78 -7.33
N VAL A 269 -13.13 -4.10 -7.54
CA VAL A 269 -13.66 -4.73 -8.77
C VAL A 269 -15.16 -4.46 -8.95
N GLY A 270 -15.93 -4.51 -7.86
CA GLY A 270 -17.36 -4.24 -7.87
C GLY A 270 -17.71 -2.77 -8.16
N PHE A 271 -17.05 -1.83 -7.48
CA PHE A 271 -17.29 -0.40 -7.65
C PHE A 271 -16.82 0.11 -9.00
N MET A 272 -15.68 -0.38 -9.50
CA MET A 272 -15.19 -0.10 -10.84
C MET A 272 -16.20 -0.51 -11.92
N ALA A 273 -16.81 -1.69 -11.80
CA ALA A 273 -17.87 -2.14 -12.71
C ALA A 273 -19.13 -1.25 -12.63
N ALA A 274 -19.41 -0.69 -11.46
CA ALA A 274 -20.54 0.22 -11.23
C ALA A 274 -20.24 1.70 -11.58
N MET A 275 -19.01 2.05 -12.00
CA MET A 275 -18.62 3.42 -12.30
C MET A 275 -19.54 4.15 -13.29
N PRO A 276 -19.98 3.55 -14.42
CA PRO A 276 -20.86 4.25 -15.37
C PRO A 276 -22.16 4.73 -14.70
N PHE A 277 -22.73 3.93 -13.81
CA PHE A 277 -23.94 4.28 -13.05
C PHE A 277 -23.67 5.46 -12.11
N PHE A 278 -22.57 5.43 -11.36
CA PHE A 278 -22.23 6.50 -10.42
C PHE A 278 -21.83 7.80 -11.11
N ILE A 279 -21.11 7.74 -12.23
CA ILE A 279 -20.78 8.92 -13.04
C ILE A 279 -22.06 9.58 -13.55
N ALA A 280 -22.99 8.80 -14.10
CA ALA A 280 -24.25 9.32 -14.62
C ALA A 280 -25.13 9.99 -13.54
N ARG A 281 -25.10 9.47 -12.31
CA ARG A 281 -25.97 9.93 -11.22
C ARG A 281 -25.36 11.01 -10.33
N LEU A 282 -24.06 10.91 -10.04
CA LEU A 282 -23.36 11.79 -9.10
C LEU A 282 -22.53 12.85 -9.82
N GLY A 283 -21.98 12.53 -10.99
CA GLY A 283 -20.98 13.35 -11.65
C GLY A 283 -19.66 13.43 -10.87
N VAL A 284 -18.63 13.98 -11.52
CA VAL A 284 -17.25 13.92 -11.02
C VAL A 284 -17.06 14.59 -9.66
N LYS A 285 -17.61 15.80 -9.44
CA LYS A 285 -17.47 16.51 -8.16
C LYS A 285 -17.99 15.70 -6.98
N LYS A 286 -19.21 15.16 -7.09
CA LYS A 286 -19.83 14.43 -5.98
C LYS A 286 -19.15 13.08 -5.76
N MET A 287 -18.71 12.41 -6.84
CA MET A 287 -17.93 11.16 -6.70
C MET A 287 -16.65 11.38 -5.91
N LEU A 288 -15.85 12.39 -6.27
CA LEU A 288 -14.62 12.73 -5.55
C LEU A 288 -14.89 13.02 -4.06
N ALA A 289 -15.94 13.80 -3.77
CA ALA A 289 -16.34 14.11 -2.39
C ALA A 289 -16.80 12.87 -1.62
N VAL A 290 -17.58 11.98 -2.23
CA VAL A 290 -18.01 10.71 -1.61
C VAL A 290 -16.81 9.80 -1.36
N GLY A 291 -15.82 9.75 -2.26
CA GLY A 291 -14.56 9.03 -2.02
C GLY A 291 -13.82 9.56 -0.80
N MET A 292 -13.70 10.88 -0.66
CA MET A 292 -13.10 11.53 0.53
C MET A 292 -13.87 11.22 1.82
N LEU A 293 -15.20 11.28 1.80
CA LEU A 293 -16.03 10.91 2.95
C LEU A 293 -15.95 9.42 3.28
N ALA A 294 -15.77 8.55 2.29
CA ALA A 294 -15.58 7.12 2.51
C ALA A 294 -14.25 6.83 3.25
N TRP A 295 -13.20 7.62 3.01
CA TRP A 295 -11.97 7.54 3.82
C TRP A 295 -12.24 7.94 5.28
N VAL A 296 -12.95 9.04 5.51
CA VAL A 296 -13.35 9.46 6.87
C VAL A 296 -14.08 8.32 7.58
N ALA A 297 -15.11 7.77 6.93
CA ALA A 297 -15.88 6.66 7.46
C ALA A 297 -15.02 5.42 7.75
N ARG A 298 -14.14 5.03 6.81
CA ARG A 298 -13.21 3.90 6.99
C ARG A 298 -12.39 4.04 8.26
N TYR A 299 -11.76 5.19 8.47
CA TYR A 299 -10.84 5.34 9.59
C TYR A 299 -11.56 5.42 10.93
N PHE A 300 -12.78 5.99 10.98
CA PHE A 300 -13.64 5.85 12.16
C PHE A 300 -14.05 4.40 12.41
N CYS A 301 -14.37 3.64 11.36
CA CYS A 301 -14.64 2.21 11.47
C CYS A 301 -13.44 1.44 12.03
N PHE A 302 -12.21 1.76 11.61
CA PHE A 302 -11.01 1.14 12.19
C PHE A 302 -10.78 1.56 13.65
N GLY A 303 -10.92 2.86 13.95
CA GLY A 303 -10.77 3.38 15.30
C GLY A 303 -11.80 2.81 16.30
N SER A 304 -12.96 2.34 15.83
CA SER A 304 -13.97 1.70 16.69
C SER A 304 -13.47 0.42 17.37
N LEU A 305 -12.45 -0.25 16.82
CA LEU A 305 -11.96 -1.56 17.23
C LEU A 305 -13.02 -2.68 17.19
N GLN A 306 -14.20 -2.42 16.60
CA GLN A 306 -15.27 -3.40 16.45
C GLN A 306 -15.09 -4.16 15.14
N PHE A 307 -14.92 -5.48 15.22
CA PHE A 307 -14.61 -6.31 14.05
C PHE A 307 -15.59 -6.13 12.86
N PRO A 308 -16.93 -6.08 13.05
CA PRO A 308 -17.84 -5.84 11.93
C PRO A 308 -17.63 -4.48 11.24
N LEU A 309 -17.36 -3.43 12.02
CA LEU A 309 -17.08 -2.11 11.47
C LEU A 309 -15.73 -2.10 10.75
N ILE A 310 -14.72 -2.78 11.27
CA ILE A 310 -13.41 -2.92 10.61
C ILE A 310 -13.58 -3.59 9.24
N VAL A 311 -14.33 -4.69 9.15
CA VAL A 311 -14.62 -5.36 7.88
C VAL A 311 -15.35 -4.42 6.90
N PHE A 312 -16.31 -3.62 7.40
CA PHE A 312 -16.96 -2.59 6.59
C PHE A 312 -15.97 -1.51 6.11
N GLY A 313 -15.05 -1.06 6.97
CA GLY A 313 -13.98 -0.13 6.61
C GLY A 313 -13.06 -0.68 5.51
N LEU A 314 -12.73 -1.98 5.54
CA LEU A 314 -11.99 -2.65 4.47
C LEU A 314 -12.79 -2.67 3.16
N PHE A 315 -14.09 -2.95 3.23
CA PHE A 315 -14.98 -2.92 2.06
C PHE A 315 -15.13 -1.51 1.45
N LEU A 316 -14.99 -0.44 2.25
CA LEU A 316 -14.99 0.93 1.72
C LEU A 316 -13.76 1.23 0.83
N HIS A 317 -12.82 0.29 0.66
CA HIS A 317 -11.68 0.45 -0.24
C HIS A 317 -12.08 0.83 -1.66
N GLY A 318 -12.98 0.08 -2.28
CA GLY A 318 -13.42 0.35 -3.65
C GLY A 318 -14.00 1.74 -3.80
N VAL A 319 -14.85 2.19 -2.87
CA VAL A 319 -15.41 3.56 -2.91
C VAL A 319 -14.31 4.61 -2.81
N CYS A 320 -13.40 4.47 -1.86
CA CYS A 320 -12.32 5.44 -1.69
C CYS A 320 -11.41 5.49 -2.90
N TYR A 321 -11.01 4.31 -3.41
CA TYR A 321 -10.04 4.21 -4.48
C TYR A 321 -10.65 4.57 -5.84
N ASP A 322 -11.76 3.94 -6.23
CA ASP A 322 -12.34 4.13 -7.56
C ASP A 322 -12.96 5.52 -7.71
N PHE A 323 -13.76 5.97 -6.74
CA PHE A 323 -14.42 7.27 -6.86
C PHE A 323 -13.43 8.42 -6.79
N PHE A 324 -12.26 8.21 -6.18
CA PHE A 324 -11.20 9.20 -6.18
C PHE A 324 -10.33 9.10 -7.43
N PHE A 325 -9.59 7.99 -7.62
CA PHE A 325 -8.57 7.89 -8.66
C PHE A 325 -9.16 7.81 -10.06
N VAL A 326 -10.22 7.02 -10.28
CA VAL A 326 -10.82 6.90 -11.62
C VAL A 326 -11.55 8.18 -11.99
N ALA A 327 -12.31 8.77 -11.06
CA ALA A 327 -12.97 10.06 -11.33
C ALA A 327 -11.95 11.21 -11.50
N SER A 328 -10.81 11.16 -10.81
CA SER A 328 -9.69 12.09 -10.98
C SER A 328 -9.11 12.00 -12.38
N GLN A 329 -8.87 10.80 -12.90
CA GLN A 329 -8.39 10.60 -14.26
C GLN A 329 -9.35 11.21 -15.30
N ILE A 330 -10.66 10.98 -15.13
CA ILE A 330 -11.70 11.57 -16.00
C ILE A 330 -11.70 13.10 -15.91
N TYR A 331 -11.59 13.67 -14.70
CA TYR A 331 -11.51 15.12 -14.51
C TYR A 331 -10.32 15.73 -15.26
N VAL A 332 -9.14 15.15 -15.07
CA VAL A 332 -7.89 15.64 -15.66
C VAL A 332 -7.96 15.59 -17.19
N ASP A 333 -8.47 14.50 -17.76
CA ASP A 333 -8.65 14.36 -19.21
C ASP A 333 -9.65 15.37 -19.80
N SER A 334 -10.67 15.77 -19.02
CA SER A 334 -11.65 16.77 -19.43
C SER A 334 -11.11 18.20 -19.42
N ARG A 335 -10.03 18.47 -18.65
CA ARG A 335 -9.43 19.80 -18.51
C ARG A 335 -8.17 19.98 -19.37
N ALA A 336 -7.40 18.92 -19.57
CA ALA A 336 -6.21 18.97 -20.39
C ALA A 336 -6.55 18.96 -21.90
N SER A 337 -5.86 19.81 -22.66
CA SER A 337 -5.91 19.74 -24.13
C SER A 337 -5.36 18.40 -24.62
N ALA A 338 -5.69 17.99 -25.85
CA ALA A 338 -5.24 16.72 -26.42
C ALA A 338 -3.70 16.53 -26.34
N ASN A 339 -2.95 17.64 -26.48
CA ASN A 339 -1.48 17.64 -26.44
C ASN A 339 -0.91 17.60 -25.01
N GLN A 340 -1.73 17.87 -23.98
CA GLN A 340 -1.32 17.91 -22.58
C GLN A 340 -1.81 16.73 -21.75
N ARG A 341 -2.83 15.96 -22.20
CA ARG A 341 -3.47 14.88 -21.43
C ARG A 341 -2.49 13.91 -20.79
N ALA A 342 -1.58 13.34 -21.58
CA ALA A 342 -0.60 12.37 -21.08
C ALA A 342 0.33 12.97 -20.00
N SER A 343 0.77 14.22 -20.19
CA SER A 343 1.58 14.95 -19.20
C SER A 343 0.79 15.28 -17.95
N ALA A 344 -0.50 15.64 -18.08
CA ALA A 344 -1.40 15.92 -16.96
C ALA A 344 -1.66 14.68 -16.11
N GLN A 345 -1.93 13.52 -16.74
CA GLN A 345 -2.07 12.25 -16.03
C GLN A 345 -0.79 11.86 -15.29
N SER A 346 0.36 12.00 -15.95
CA SER A 346 1.66 11.70 -15.34
C SER A 346 1.98 12.62 -14.17
N PHE A 347 1.65 13.91 -14.28
CA PHE A 347 1.82 14.87 -13.20
C PHE A 347 0.94 14.54 -11.99
N ILE A 348 -0.33 14.19 -12.20
CA ILE A 348 -1.22 13.78 -11.11
C ILE A 348 -0.75 12.49 -10.46
N ALA A 349 -0.27 11.51 -11.24
CA ALA A 349 0.32 10.29 -10.69
C ALA A 349 1.57 10.59 -9.84
N PHE A 350 2.43 11.50 -10.29
CA PHE A 350 3.60 11.97 -9.52
C PHE A 350 3.19 12.63 -8.20
N VAL A 351 2.17 13.51 -8.22
CA VAL A 351 1.69 14.20 -7.01
C VAL A 351 1.05 13.22 -6.03
N THR A 352 0.25 12.28 -6.52
CA THR A 352 -0.51 11.34 -5.68
C THR A 352 0.34 10.17 -5.19
N MET A 353 0.82 9.33 -6.11
CA MET A 353 1.57 8.11 -5.82
C MET A 353 3.04 8.36 -5.47
N GLY A 354 3.57 9.53 -5.83
CA GLY A 354 4.90 9.99 -5.43
C GLY A 354 4.85 10.83 -4.16
N LEU A 355 4.59 12.13 -4.29
CA LEU A 355 4.68 13.06 -3.16
C LEU A 355 3.72 12.73 -2.02
N GLY A 356 2.44 12.49 -2.32
CA GLY A 356 1.41 12.21 -1.32
C GLY A 356 1.70 10.95 -0.51
N MET A 357 2.00 9.85 -1.19
CA MET A 357 2.37 8.58 -0.54
C MET A 357 3.68 8.70 0.25
N PHE A 358 4.68 9.42 -0.26
CA PHE A 358 5.96 9.65 0.42
C PHE A 358 5.75 10.39 1.74
N VAL A 359 5.06 11.54 1.72
CA VAL A 359 4.76 12.31 2.93
C VAL A 359 3.89 11.49 3.88
N GLY A 360 2.87 10.82 3.36
CA GLY A 360 1.98 9.99 4.17
C GLY A 360 2.68 8.84 4.88
N ALA A 361 3.70 8.24 4.25
CA ALA A 361 4.41 7.11 4.84
C ALA A 361 5.25 7.55 6.06
N TYR A 362 5.96 8.67 5.94
CA TYR A 362 6.71 9.26 7.06
C TYR A 362 5.78 9.78 8.16
N VAL A 363 4.77 10.57 7.80
CA VAL A 363 3.80 11.11 8.77
C VAL A 363 3.06 9.99 9.51
N GLY A 364 2.67 8.93 8.79
CA GLY A 364 2.02 7.76 9.38
C GLY A 364 2.93 7.02 10.36
N GLY A 365 4.21 6.85 10.01
CA GLY A 365 5.18 6.24 10.90
C GLY A 365 5.37 7.00 12.21
N GLU A 366 5.59 8.31 12.11
CA GLU A 366 5.73 9.17 13.30
C GLU A 366 4.47 9.14 14.17
N ILE A 367 3.27 9.21 13.57
CA ILE A 367 2.02 9.12 14.33
C ILE A 367 1.90 7.77 15.04
N VAL A 368 2.24 6.66 14.39
CA VAL A 368 2.20 5.33 15.02
C VAL A 368 3.16 5.22 16.21
N ASP A 369 4.27 5.95 16.20
CA ASP A 369 5.24 5.98 17.32
C ASP A 369 4.82 6.94 18.44
N LEU A 370 4.06 8.00 18.14
CA LEU A 370 3.48 8.89 19.14
C LEU A 370 2.44 8.22 20.05
N TYR A 371 1.85 7.11 19.59
CA TYR A 371 0.82 6.36 20.30
C TYR A 371 1.29 4.93 20.59
N PRO A 372 2.30 4.74 21.47
CA PRO A 372 2.74 3.42 21.89
C PRO A 372 1.65 2.70 22.71
N PRO A 373 1.82 1.41 23.02
CA PRO A 373 0.93 0.70 23.92
C PRO A 373 0.84 1.39 25.28
N GLU A 374 -0.36 1.38 25.87
CA GLU A 374 -0.66 2.06 27.15
C GLU A 374 0.22 1.53 28.29
N LEU A 375 0.53 0.24 28.26
CA LEU A 375 1.30 -0.44 29.29
C LEU A 375 2.64 -0.93 28.71
N LEU A 376 3.73 -0.37 29.23
CA LEU A 376 5.08 -0.83 28.97
C LEU A 376 5.69 -1.44 30.23
N VAL A 377 6.40 -2.54 30.06
CA VAL A 377 7.09 -3.27 31.12
C VAL A 377 8.56 -2.91 31.09
N LYS A 378 9.12 -2.66 32.27
CA LYS A 378 10.57 -2.53 32.40
C LYS A 378 11.24 -3.89 32.18
N ALA A 379 12.20 -3.94 31.26
CA ALA A 379 12.98 -5.14 30.97
C ALA A 379 14.46 -4.80 30.82
N SER A 380 15.32 -5.79 31.03
CA SER A 380 16.73 -5.74 30.64
C SER A 380 16.87 -6.24 29.21
N VAL A 381 17.27 -5.37 28.30
CA VAL A 381 17.38 -5.65 26.86
C VAL A 381 18.85 -5.74 26.46
N LYS A 382 19.22 -6.85 25.82
CA LYS A 382 20.47 -7.01 25.09
C LYS A 382 20.16 -7.07 23.59
N ALA A 383 20.71 -6.13 22.83
CA ALA A 383 20.48 -6.06 21.38
C ALA A 383 21.15 -7.22 20.60
N SER A 384 22.21 -7.81 21.14
CA SER A 384 22.90 -8.98 20.61
C SER A 384 23.63 -9.70 21.73
N GLU A 385 24.17 -10.89 21.45
CA GLU A 385 24.91 -11.71 22.43
C GLU A 385 26.05 -10.94 23.13
N ASN A 386 26.73 -10.06 22.38
CA ASN A 386 27.87 -9.28 22.85
C ASN A 386 27.50 -7.86 23.32
N ALA A 387 26.23 -7.47 23.23
CA ALA A 387 25.79 -6.15 23.67
C ALA A 387 25.69 -6.06 25.20
N SER A 388 25.97 -4.88 25.75
CA SER A 388 25.72 -4.61 27.16
C SER A 388 24.21 -4.57 27.42
N PRO A 389 23.72 -5.14 28.53
CA PRO A 389 22.32 -5.07 28.88
C PRO A 389 21.92 -3.65 29.28
N GLU A 390 20.81 -3.17 28.75
CA GLU A 390 20.24 -1.87 29.07
C GLU A 390 18.82 -2.02 29.61
N SER A 391 18.48 -1.25 30.65
CA SER A 391 17.10 -1.22 31.15
C SER A 391 16.25 -0.33 30.25
N ARG A 392 15.19 -0.90 29.67
CA ARG A 392 14.27 -0.18 28.77
C ARG A 392 12.83 -0.57 29.09
N ASN A 393 11.91 0.35 28.83
CA ASN A 393 10.48 0.05 28.84
C ASN A 393 10.13 -0.55 27.47
N VAL A 394 9.58 -1.75 27.47
CA VAL A 394 9.23 -2.50 26.26
C VAL A 394 7.82 -3.04 26.37
N VAL A 395 7.25 -3.43 25.25
CA VAL A 395 5.96 -4.13 25.23
C VAL A 395 6.04 -5.45 25.99
N LEU A 396 4.91 -5.88 26.56
CA LEU A 396 4.78 -7.21 27.16
C LEU A 396 5.25 -8.31 26.19
N PRO A 397 5.81 -9.43 26.68
CA PRO A 397 6.20 -10.54 25.83
C PRO A 397 4.99 -11.19 25.15
N ASN A 398 5.17 -11.76 23.96
CA ASN A 398 4.04 -12.26 23.17
C ASN A 398 3.32 -13.45 23.83
N TRP A 399 1.98 -13.40 23.87
CA TRP A 399 1.14 -14.55 24.22
C TRP A 399 0.61 -15.21 22.95
N ASP A 400 1.32 -16.24 22.53
CA ASP A 400 0.99 -17.08 21.38
C ASP A 400 -0.31 -17.88 21.58
N GLN A 401 -1.19 -17.88 20.57
CA GLN A 401 -2.51 -18.49 20.67
C GLN A 401 -2.47 -20.02 20.80
N THR A 402 -1.45 -20.66 20.22
CA THR A 402 -1.29 -22.12 20.25
C THR A 402 -0.65 -22.61 21.55
N GLY A 403 -0.02 -21.72 22.32
CA GLY A 403 0.73 -22.08 23.53
C GLY A 403 2.06 -22.77 23.24
N GLU A 404 2.54 -22.77 21.99
CA GLU A 404 3.73 -23.53 21.61
C GLU A 404 5.03 -22.73 21.78
N THR A 405 4.92 -21.40 21.87
CA THR A 405 6.05 -20.47 21.95
C THR A 405 5.88 -19.41 23.05
N GLY A 406 6.96 -18.67 23.33
CA GLY A 406 6.92 -17.52 24.23
C GLY A 406 6.56 -17.85 25.68
N ILE A 407 6.02 -16.84 26.38
CA ILE A 407 5.59 -16.98 27.78
C ILE A 407 4.40 -17.93 27.92
N ALA A 408 3.59 -18.05 26.87
CA ALA A 408 2.45 -18.97 26.84
C ALA A 408 2.93 -20.43 26.97
N LYS A 409 3.99 -20.82 26.27
CA LYS A 409 4.60 -22.15 26.42
C LYS A 409 5.12 -22.42 27.82
N GLU A 410 5.82 -21.45 28.40
CA GLU A 410 6.42 -21.58 29.73
C GLU A 410 5.37 -21.76 30.82
N LEU A 411 4.23 -21.08 30.67
CA LEU A 411 3.10 -21.13 31.59
C LEU A 411 2.05 -22.20 31.21
N GLY A 412 2.23 -22.93 30.11
CA GLY A 412 1.26 -23.92 29.62
C GLY A 412 -0.10 -23.33 29.21
N LEU A 413 -0.10 -22.09 28.72
CA LEU A 413 -1.28 -21.32 28.37
C LEU A 413 -1.69 -21.56 26.92
N THR A 414 -3.01 -21.58 26.69
CA THR A 414 -3.65 -21.59 25.38
C THR A 414 -4.43 -20.29 25.17
N LYS A 415 -5.10 -20.13 24.03
CA LYS A 415 -5.94 -18.97 23.73
C LYS A 415 -7.00 -18.65 24.81
N GLU A 416 -7.63 -19.68 25.39
CA GLU A 416 -8.72 -19.55 26.37
C GLU A 416 -8.22 -19.59 27.83
N SER A 417 -6.91 -19.68 28.03
CA SER A 417 -6.34 -19.76 29.37
C SER A 417 -6.39 -18.40 30.08
N GLN A 418 -6.61 -18.46 31.38
CA GLN A 418 -6.37 -17.36 32.31
C GLN A 418 -5.40 -17.86 33.38
N PHE A 419 -4.60 -16.95 33.95
CA PHE A 419 -3.63 -17.32 34.95
C PHE A 419 -3.53 -16.25 36.05
N SER A 420 -3.19 -16.66 37.27
CA SER A 420 -2.98 -15.77 38.40
C SER A 420 -1.54 -15.26 38.42
N LEU A 421 -1.34 -14.00 38.78
CA LEU A 421 -0.02 -13.33 38.75
C LEU A 421 1.08 -14.06 39.55
N GLU A 422 0.70 -14.86 40.55
CA GLU A 422 1.59 -15.70 41.35
C GLU A 422 2.28 -16.80 40.52
N GLN A 423 1.63 -17.25 39.44
CA GLN A 423 2.12 -18.30 38.54
C GLN A 423 3.24 -17.81 37.62
N LEU A 424 3.51 -16.50 37.57
CA LEU A 424 4.62 -15.95 36.79
C LEU A 424 5.97 -16.48 37.29
N PRO A 425 6.90 -16.81 36.38
CA PRO A 425 8.27 -17.16 36.74
C PRO A 425 8.96 -15.96 37.38
N GLU A 426 9.96 -16.20 38.24
CA GLU A 426 10.74 -15.13 38.89
C GLU A 426 11.45 -14.23 37.86
N SER A 427 11.85 -14.81 36.73
CA SER A 427 12.35 -14.09 35.57
C SER A 427 11.93 -14.81 34.29
N TYR A 428 11.45 -14.07 33.30
CA TYR A 428 11.17 -14.57 31.96
C TYR A 428 12.23 -14.01 30.98
N VAL A 429 12.82 -14.87 30.15
CA VAL A 429 13.79 -14.46 29.14
C VAL A 429 13.26 -14.79 27.76
N GLU A 430 12.97 -13.76 26.99
CA GLU A 430 12.63 -13.89 25.59
C GLU A 430 13.88 -13.68 24.75
N THR A 431 14.22 -14.64 23.89
CA THR A 431 15.40 -14.56 23.03
C THR A 431 14.95 -14.43 21.58
N ASP A 432 15.51 -13.45 20.89
CA ASP A 432 15.34 -13.29 19.46
C ASP A 432 16.22 -14.32 18.73
N ALA A 433 15.57 -15.19 17.94
CA ALA A 433 16.27 -16.26 17.24
C ALA A 433 17.26 -15.76 16.19
N ALA A 434 17.00 -14.61 15.57
CA ALA A 434 17.77 -14.02 14.47
C ALA A 434 18.92 -13.13 14.96
N THR A 435 18.66 -12.24 15.91
CA THR A 435 19.70 -11.32 16.43
C THR A 435 20.50 -11.92 17.58
N LYS A 436 20.02 -13.03 18.17
CA LYS A 436 20.48 -13.56 19.46
C LYS A 436 20.40 -12.53 20.60
N GLY A 437 19.65 -11.44 20.39
CA GLY A 437 19.29 -10.49 21.44
C GLY A 437 18.35 -11.13 22.44
N SER A 438 18.26 -10.56 23.63
CA SER A 438 17.35 -11.05 24.67
C SER A 438 16.66 -9.92 25.43
N ARG A 439 15.43 -10.17 25.85
CA ARG A 439 14.65 -9.34 26.77
C ARG A 439 14.40 -10.15 28.03
N THR A 440 14.94 -9.69 29.15
CA THR A 440 14.72 -10.30 30.46
C THR A 440 13.74 -9.47 31.25
N PHE A 441 12.62 -10.10 31.61
CA PHE A 441 11.53 -9.52 32.38
C PHE A 441 11.57 -10.07 33.80
N ALA A 442 11.64 -9.19 34.79
CA ALA A 442 11.52 -9.60 36.19
C ALA A 442 10.05 -9.78 36.56
N LYS A 443 9.74 -10.75 37.43
CA LYS A 443 8.39 -10.98 37.93
C LYS A 443 7.75 -9.73 38.50
N ALA A 444 8.48 -8.95 39.29
CA ALA A 444 7.96 -7.74 39.93
C ALA A 444 7.46 -6.72 38.89
N ASP A 445 8.20 -6.53 37.79
CA ASP A 445 7.84 -5.58 36.73
C ASP A 445 6.63 -6.09 35.91
N LEU A 446 6.59 -7.40 35.61
CA LEU A 446 5.43 -8.03 34.96
C LEU A 446 4.18 -7.92 35.83
N VAL A 447 4.27 -8.25 37.12
CA VAL A 447 3.17 -8.15 38.08
C VAL A 447 2.67 -6.72 38.19
N ALA A 448 3.56 -5.73 38.31
CA ALA A 448 3.18 -4.32 38.42
C ALA A 448 2.43 -3.82 37.17
N THR A 449 2.82 -4.30 35.99
CA THR A 449 2.19 -3.93 34.72
C THR A 449 0.85 -4.65 34.54
N LEU A 450 0.81 -5.96 34.80
CA LEU A 450 -0.38 -6.79 34.58
C LEU A 450 -1.51 -6.50 35.57
N LYS A 451 -1.20 -6.03 36.79
CA LYS A 451 -2.22 -5.47 37.70
C LYS A 451 -2.99 -4.29 37.12
N GLN A 452 -2.38 -3.53 36.20
CA GLN A 452 -3.06 -2.44 35.50
C GLN A 452 -3.81 -2.95 34.25
N ALA A 453 -3.41 -4.12 33.73
CA ALA A 453 -4.06 -4.76 32.60
C ALA A 453 -5.31 -5.56 33.00
N ASP A 454 -5.38 -6.06 34.24
CA ASP A 454 -6.55 -6.69 34.87
C ASP A 454 -7.70 -5.66 34.97
N ARG A 455 -8.63 -5.72 34.02
CA ARG A 455 -9.68 -4.70 33.87
C ARG A 455 -10.93 -5.04 34.68
N ASP A 456 -11.19 -6.32 34.88
CA ASP A 456 -12.33 -6.79 35.67
C ASP A 456 -11.99 -6.96 37.16
N ASN A 457 -10.72 -6.79 37.53
CA ASN A 457 -10.18 -6.90 38.89
C ASN A 457 -10.46 -8.27 39.52
N ASP A 458 -10.46 -9.33 38.72
CA ASP A 458 -10.67 -10.71 39.19
C ASP A 458 -9.37 -11.37 39.73
N GLY A 459 -8.22 -10.69 39.60
CA GLY A 459 -6.92 -11.15 40.06
C GLY A 459 -6.26 -12.19 39.14
N LYS A 460 -6.84 -12.42 37.96
CA LYS A 460 -6.29 -13.25 36.88
C LYS A 460 -6.07 -12.38 35.66
N ILE A 461 -5.28 -12.91 34.74
CA ILE A 461 -5.03 -12.26 33.46
C ILE A 461 -5.50 -13.18 32.35
N SER A 462 -6.45 -12.67 31.57
CA SER A 462 -6.87 -13.28 30.31
C SER A 462 -5.94 -12.87 29.15
N ARG A 463 -5.97 -13.66 28.07
CA ARG A 463 -5.26 -13.28 26.84
C ARG A 463 -5.82 -11.99 26.24
N GLU A 464 -7.11 -11.73 26.38
CA GLU A 464 -7.73 -10.50 25.86
C GLU A 464 -7.13 -9.26 26.54
N GLU A 465 -7.08 -9.25 27.87
CA GLU A 465 -6.47 -8.16 28.64
C GLU A 465 -4.99 -7.99 28.32
N TRP A 466 -4.26 -9.10 28.20
CA TRP A 466 -2.86 -9.09 27.79
C TRP A 466 -2.66 -8.40 26.43
N ARG A 467 -3.51 -8.71 25.45
CA ARG A 467 -3.43 -8.16 24.10
C ARG A 467 -3.85 -6.70 24.04
N VAL A 468 -4.85 -6.32 24.82
CA VAL A 468 -5.25 -4.92 24.97
C VAL A 468 -4.13 -4.09 25.61
N ALA A 469 -3.38 -4.65 26.55
CA ALA A 469 -2.20 -4.00 27.13
C ALA A 469 -1.03 -3.88 26.14
N GLN A 470 -0.89 -4.83 25.21
CA GLN A 470 0.18 -4.86 24.20
C GLN A 470 -0.06 -3.97 22.98
N ARG A 471 -1.32 -3.73 22.61
CA ARG A 471 -1.63 -3.03 21.36
C ARG A 471 -1.41 -1.53 21.50
N LYS A 472 -1.04 -0.90 20.39
CA LYS A 472 -0.98 0.56 20.26
C LYS A 472 -2.37 1.19 20.40
N ASP A 473 -2.40 2.49 20.67
CA ASP A 473 -3.64 3.27 20.70
C ASP A 473 -4.14 3.56 19.27
N TRP A 474 -4.69 2.52 18.66
CA TRP A 474 -5.18 2.56 17.28
C TRP A 474 -6.35 3.50 17.07
N PHE A 475 -7.13 3.83 18.10
CA PHE A 475 -8.18 4.82 17.96
C PHE A 475 -7.58 6.17 17.57
N HIS A 476 -6.59 6.66 18.33
CA HIS A 476 -5.95 7.93 18.04
C HIS A 476 -5.10 7.88 16.77
N ILE A 477 -4.43 6.76 16.49
CA ILE A 477 -3.67 6.59 15.23
C ILE A 477 -4.60 6.74 14.02
N TRP A 478 -5.79 6.11 14.02
CA TRP A 478 -6.75 6.22 12.92
C TRP A 478 -7.52 7.54 12.89
N LEU A 479 -7.59 8.27 14.01
CA LEU A 479 -8.22 9.58 14.07
C LEU A 479 -7.50 10.60 13.17
N TRP A 480 -6.17 10.59 13.14
CA TRP A 480 -5.37 11.50 12.30
C TRP A 480 -5.71 11.43 10.80
N PRO A 481 -5.64 10.26 10.13
CA PRO A 481 -6.03 10.14 8.73
C PRO A 481 -7.52 10.41 8.51
N ALA A 482 -8.40 10.13 9.49
CA ALA A 482 -9.82 10.50 9.42
C ALA A 482 -10.02 12.03 9.35
N LEU A 483 -9.40 12.76 10.27
CA LEU A 483 -9.48 14.22 10.34
C LEU A 483 -8.82 14.87 9.13
N ALA A 484 -7.66 14.37 8.68
CA ALA A 484 -6.99 14.85 7.48
C ALA A 484 -7.88 14.67 6.23
N ALA A 485 -8.53 13.51 6.07
CA ALA A 485 -9.48 13.27 4.98
C ALA A 485 -10.70 14.20 5.08
N LEU A 486 -11.21 14.46 6.28
CA LEU A 486 -12.36 15.34 6.51
C LEU A 486 -12.03 16.80 6.16
N VAL A 487 -10.89 17.31 6.61
CA VAL A 487 -10.39 18.65 6.26
C VAL A 487 -10.22 18.75 4.74
N THR A 488 -9.62 17.73 4.12
CA THR A 488 -9.43 17.70 2.67
C THR A 488 -10.76 17.71 1.91
N CYS A 489 -11.76 16.97 2.39
CA CYS A 489 -13.12 16.99 1.85
C CYS A 489 -13.76 18.37 1.96
N GLY A 490 -13.59 19.06 3.10
CA GLY A 490 -14.09 20.42 3.29
C GLY A 490 -13.44 21.42 2.33
N LEU A 491 -12.11 21.39 2.22
CA LEU A 491 -11.34 22.21 1.28
C LEU A 491 -11.78 21.95 -0.17
N PHE A 492 -11.92 20.68 -0.55
CA PHE A 492 -12.38 20.28 -1.87
C PHE A 492 -13.80 20.77 -2.14
N TRP A 493 -14.73 20.58 -1.20
CA TRP A 493 -16.13 20.91 -1.40
C TRP A 493 -16.35 22.41 -1.67
N VAL A 494 -15.62 23.25 -0.93
CA VAL A 494 -15.67 24.72 -1.03
C VAL A 494 -14.90 25.21 -2.26
N GLY A 495 -13.68 24.72 -2.48
CA GLY A 495 -12.78 25.25 -3.51
C GLY A 495 -12.99 24.68 -4.92
N PHE A 496 -13.48 23.43 -5.03
CA PHE A 496 -13.65 22.77 -6.32
C PHE A 496 -15.00 23.10 -6.96
N LYS A 497 -14.97 23.74 -8.12
CA LYS A 497 -16.15 23.99 -8.96
C LYS A 497 -16.26 22.91 -10.03
N ALA A 498 -17.42 22.28 -10.14
CA ALA A 498 -17.65 21.29 -11.19
C ALA A 498 -17.45 21.94 -12.58
N PRO A 499 -16.91 21.22 -13.58
CA PRO A 499 -16.97 21.70 -14.96
C PRO A 499 -18.43 21.97 -15.34
N SER A 500 -18.72 23.13 -15.91
CA SER A 500 -20.07 23.46 -16.39
C SER A 500 -20.56 22.36 -17.33
N THR A 501 -21.76 21.85 -17.08
CA THR A 501 -22.37 20.81 -17.92
C THR A 501 -22.55 21.31 -19.35
N THR A 502 -22.60 20.39 -20.32
CA THR A 502 -22.87 20.73 -21.73
C THR A 502 -24.18 21.50 -21.88
N THR A 503 -25.17 21.23 -21.01
CA THR A 503 -26.43 21.96 -20.91
C THR A 503 -26.23 23.42 -20.50
N GLU A 504 -25.44 23.70 -19.45
CA GLU A 504 -25.11 25.08 -19.05
C GLU A 504 -24.30 25.84 -20.11
N LYS A 505 -23.45 25.14 -20.87
CA LYS A 505 -22.72 25.75 -22.01
C LYS A 505 -23.65 26.09 -23.17
N LEU A 506 -24.67 25.26 -23.42
CA LEU A 506 -25.68 25.50 -24.46
C LEU A 506 -26.68 26.58 -24.02
N GLU A 507 -27.06 26.63 -22.75
CA GLU A 507 -27.90 27.68 -22.17
C GLU A 507 -27.17 29.02 -22.13
N ALA A 508 -25.90 29.06 -21.71
CA ALA A 508 -25.08 30.29 -21.74
C ALA A 508 -24.79 30.79 -23.16
N ALA A 509 -24.72 29.89 -24.15
CA ALA A 509 -24.64 30.25 -25.57
C ALA A 509 -25.99 30.72 -26.14
N ALA A 510 -27.11 30.24 -25.59
CA ALA A 510 -28.47 30.68 -25.94
C ALA A 510 -28.84 32.03 -25.29
N ASP A 511 -28.30 32.33 -24.11
CA ASP A 511 -28.58 33.56 -23.35
C ASP A 511 -27.69 34.76 -23.75
N GLY A 512 -26.81 34.60 -24.76
CA GLY A 512 -26.12 35.72 -25.41
C GLY A 512 -25.10 36.47 -24.55
N THR A 513 -24.65 35.93 -23.41
CA THR A 513 -23.71 36.61 -22.51
C THR A 513 -22.23 36.31 -22.78
N SER A 514 -21.85 35.70 -23.91
CA SER A 514 -20.43 35.70 -24.34
C SER A 514 -20.16 36.88 -25.25
N GLY A 515 -19.49 37.89 -24.68
CA GLY A 515 -18.98 39.06 -25.38
C GLY A 515 -18.21 38.70 -26.64
N SER A 516 -18.54 39.44 -27.70
CA SER A 516 -17.88 39.64 -28.99
C SER A 516 -16.52 38.94 -29.20
N TRP A 517 -16.54 37.92 -30.06
CA TRP A 517 -15.39 37.57 -30.88
C TRP A 517 -15.26 38.61 -31.99
N GLU A 518 -14.30 39.53 -31.89
CA GLU A 518 -13.81 40.27 -33.04
C GLU A 518 -12.47 39.65 -33.46
N GLU A 519 -12.53 38.91 -34.57
CA GLU A 519 -11.40 38.60 -35.47
C GLU A 519 -11.16 39.83 -36.40
N PRO A 520 -9.95 40.03 -36.96
CA PRO A 520 -9.17 39.02 -37.67
C PRO A 520 -7.75 38.73 -37.15
#